data_AF-M7S349-F1
#
_entry.id   AF-M7S349-F1
#
_cell.length_a   1.000
_cell.length_b   1.000
_cell.length_c   1.000
_cell.angle_alpha   90.00
_cell.angle_beta   90.00
_cell.angle_gamma   90.00
#
_symmetry.space_group_name_H-M   'P 1'
#
loop_
_entity.id
_entity.type
_entity.pdbx_description
1 polymer ?
#
loop_
_entity_poly.entity_id
_entity_poly.type
_entity_poly.pdbx_seq_one_letter_code
_entity_poly.pdbx_strand_id
1 'polypeptide(L)'
;MPTGITPYITPETSLATELHYSADERIEAFSSNDEKAESFELNEQSFEAIKENAAEYSYLKVYLNNEALKDSAPLVFVDMPGFCSLTSSHTHAILEYLERSVHFVILISVEEYNHFVILTTGVEEYNLTKRMVRELKNLLEFDKGLSFILSKTDLGTPS
;
A
#
# COMPACT_ATOMS: atom_id res chain seq x y z
N MET A 1 16.48 31.92 10.54
CA MET A 1 15.86 31.12 9.46
C MET A 1 15.70 29.71 10.01
N PRO A 2 14.48 29.25 10.33
CA PRO A 2 14.31 27.88 10.78
C PRO A 2 14.46 26.95 9.57
N THR A 3 15.35 25.96 9.74
CA THR A 3 15.62 24.88 8.80
C THR A 3 14.33 24.10 8.55
N GLY A 4 13.89 24.08 7.28
CA GLY A 4 12.75 23.32 6.82
C GLY A 4 13.01 21.82 6.97
N ILE A 5 12.58 21.27 8.09
CA ILE A 5 12.25 19.85 8.21
C ILE A 5 11.03 19.63 7.33
N THR A 6 11.24 19.14 6.10
CA THR A 6 10.19 18.45 5.35
C THR A 6 9.63 17.39 6.29
N PRO A 7 8.32 17.36 6.59
CA PRO A 7 7.77 16.28 7.37
C PRO A 7 8.09 15.02 6.58
N TYR A 8 8.93 14.16 7.15
CA TYR A 8 9.01 12.77 6.72
C TYR A 8 7.56 12.29 6.83
N ILE A 9 6.92 12.07 5.69
CA ILE A 9 5.63 11.40 5.65
C ILE A 9 5.97 9.99 6.11
N THR A 10 5.82 9.75 7.42
CA THR A 10 5.91 8.41 7.98
C THR A 10 4.95 7.53 7.20
N PRO A 11 5.34 6.34 6.72
CA PRO A 11 4.40 5.43 6.09
C PRO A 11 3.27 5.15 7.09
N GLU A 12 2.10 5.75 6.88
CA GLU A 12 1.00 5.68 7.85
C GLU A 12 0.31 4.31 7.83
N THR A 13 0.43 3.57 6.74
CA THR A 13 -0.18 2.24 6.56
C THR A 13 0.77 1.15 7.05
N SER A 14 0.57 0.65 8.28
CA SER A 14 1.31 -0.50 8.84
C SER A 14 0.66 -1.86 8.52
N LEU A 15 -0.66 -1.88 8.36
CA LEU A 15 -1.47 -3.06 8.04
C LEU A 15 -2.03 -2.98 6.62
N ALA A 16 -1.94 -4.07 5.86
CA ALA A 16 -2.64 -4.15 4.58
C ALA A 16 -4.16 -4.08 4.82
N THR A 17 -4.87 -3.35 3.97
CA THR A 17 -6.31 -3.13 4.10
C THR A 17 -7.03 -3.54 2.83
N GLU A 18 -7.84 -4.58 2.91
CA GLU A 18 -8.71 -5.03 1.84
C GLU A 18 -10.04 -4.25 1.85
N LEU A 19 -10.49 -3.76 0.70
CA LEU A 19 -11.78 -3.12 0.53
C LEU A 19 -12.80 -4.11 -0.05
N HIS A 20 -13.88 -4.32 0.68
CA HIS A 20 -14.96 -5.23 0.32
C HIS A 20 -16.29 -4.50 0.25
N TYR A 21 -17.16 -4.88 -0.67
CA TYR A 21 -18.54 -4.40 -0.65
C TYR A 21 -19.38 -5.12 0.41
N SER A 22 -20.21 -4.35 1.13
CA SER A 22 -21.24 -4.87 2.04
C SER A 22 -22.31 -3.81 2.26
N ALA A 23 -23.57 -4.21 2.43
CA ALA A 23 -24.61 -3.30 2.91
C ALA A 23 -24.46 -2.96 4.41
N ASP A 24 -23.76 -3.82 5.15
CA ASP A 24 -23.43 -3.65 6.57
C ASP A 24 -21.96 -3.22 6.69
N GLU A 25 -21.74 -1.94 6.96
CA GLU A 25 -20.42 -1.31 7.00
C GLU A 25 -19.70 -1.57 8.32
N ARG A 26 -18.46 -2.06 8.24
CA ARG A 26 -17.67 -2.45 9.41
C ARG A 26 -16.21 -2.64 9.05
N ILE A 27 -15.38 -2.76 10.08
CA ILE A 27 -13.98 -3.15 9.95
C ILE A 27 -13.82 -4.51 10.63
N GLU A 28 -13.12 -5.44 9.99
CA GLU A 28 -12.75 -6.72 10.58
C GLU A 28 -11.22 -6.85 10.57
N ALA A 29 -10.64 -7.16 11.71
CA ALA A 29 -9.20 -7.40 11.84
C ALA A 29 -8.92 -8.91 11.84
N PHE A 30 -7.88 -9.31 11.09
CA PHE A 30 -7.53 -10.71 10.87
C PHE A 30 -6.14 -11.03 11.39
N SER A 31 -5.98 -12.26 11.89
CA SER A 31 -4.70 -12.85 12.23
C SER A 31 -4.01 -13.46 11.00
N SER A 32 -2.75 -13.90 11.15
CA SER A 32 -1.95 -14.49 10.08
C SER A 32 -2.49 -15.82 9.55
N ASN A 33 -3.45 -16.43 10.25
CA ASN A 33 -4.08 -17.70 9.86
C ASN A 33 -5.44 -17.46 9.17
N ASP A 34 -5.72 -16.23 8.72
CA ASP A 34 -7.01 -15.82 8.14
C ASP A 34 -8.22 -15.96 9.08
N GLU A 35 -7.99 -16.13 10.38
CA GLU A 35 -9.05 -16.13 11.38
C GLU A 35 -9.39 -14.69 11.78
N LYS A 36 -10.69 -14.38 11.77
CA LYS A 36 -11.20 -13.09 12.25
C LYS A 36 -10.93 -12.98 13.75
N ALA A 37 -10.09 -12.03 14.12
CA ALA A 37 -9.76 -11.74 15.50
C ALA A 37 -10.84 -10.85 16.13
N GLU A 38 -11.19 -9.75 15.45
CA GLU A 38 -12.07 -8.72 16.01
C GLU A 38 -12.89 -8.01 14.93
N SER A 39 -14.00 -7.40 15.34
CA SER A 39 -14.88 -6.60 14.49
C SER A 39 -15.13 -5.25 15.15
N PHE A 40 -15.02 -4.19 14.37
CA PHE A 40 -15.18 -2.81 14.81
C PHE A 40 -16.21 -2.09 13.94
N GLU A 41 -16.76 -1.01 14.48
CA GLU A 41 -17.58 -0.08 13.72
C GLU A 41 -16.69 0.73 12.76
N LEU A 42 -17.26 1.16 11.63
CA LEU A 42 -16.55 2.00 10.67
C LEU A 42 -16.55 3.47 11.15
N ASN A 43 -15.58 3.82 11.99
CA ASN A 43 -15.38 5.18 12.49
C ASN A 43 -13.91 5.47 12.81
N GLU A 44 -13.56 6.76 12.97
CA GLU A 44 -12.19 7.20 13.25
C GLU A 44 -11.64 6.60 14.56
N GLN A 45 -12.47 6.48 15.59
CA GLN A 45 -12.04 5.95 16.90
C GLN A 45 -11.58 4.49 16.79
N SER A 46 -12.25 3.72 15.94
CA SER A 46 -11.91 2.33 15.67
C SER A 46 -10.61 2.21 14.90
N PHE A 47 -10.33 3.10 13.94
CA PHE A 47 -9.03 3.14 13.27
C PHE A 47 -7.89 3.49 14.23
N GLU A 48 -8.08 4.43 15.15
CA GLU A 48 -7.07 4.73 16.17
C GLU A 48 -6.82 3.55 17.11
N ALA A 49 -7.88 2.87 17.57
CA ALA A 49 -7.75 1.67 18.41
C ALA A 49 -7.00 0.53 17.69
N ILE A 50 -7.30 0.32 16.40
CA ILE A 50 -6.60 -0.67 15.57
C ILE A 50 -5.13 -0.27 15.41
N LYS A 51 -4.83 1.01 15.20
CA LYS A 51 -3.47 1.51 15.02
C LYS A 51 -2.63 1.33 16.28
N GLU A 52 -3.20 1.56 17.46
CA GLU A 52 -2.54 1.31 18.75
C GLU A 52 -2.20 -0.18 18.96
N ASN A 53 -3.04 -1.08 18.44
CA ASN A 53 -2.89 -2.53 18.57
C ASN A 53 -2.44 -3.21 17.26
N ALA A 54 -1.87 -2.46 16.31
CA ALA A 54 -1.60 -2.96 14.96
C ALA A 54 -0.65 -4.17 14.92
N ALA A 55 0.16 -4.37 15.96
CA ALA A 55 1.04 -5.53 16.07
C ALA A 55 0.30 -6.86 16.32
N GLU A 56 -0.97 -6.81 16.73
CA GLU A 56 -1.80 -7.99 17.00
C GLU A 56 -2.50 -8.52 15.75
N TYR A 57 -2.53 -7.73 14.68
CA TYR A 57 -3.24 -8.04 13.45
C TYR A 57 -2.27 -8.20 12.28
N SER A 58 -2.68 -8.96 11.26
CA SER A 58 -1.92 -9.14 10.02
C SER A 58 -2.45 -8.24 8.91
N TYR A 59 -3.77 -8.13 8.79
CA TYR A 59 -4.43 -7.25 7.82
C TYR A 59 -5.86 -6.94 8.26
N LEU A 60 -6.47 -5.98 7.57
CA LEU A 60 -7.84 -5.54 7.80
C LEU A 60 -8.71 -5.85 6.58
N LYS A 61 -9.99 -6.13 6.82
CA LYS A 61 -11.06 -6.03 5.81
C LYS A 61 -11.98 -4.89 6.19
N VAL A 62 -12.12 -3.91 5.31
CA VAL A 62 -13.05 -2.81 5.46
C VAL A 62 -14.21 -3.05 4.52
N TYR A 63 -15.39 -3.21 5.10
CA TYR A 63 -16.63 -3.44 4.37
C TYR A 63 -17.37 -2.11 4.21
N LEU A 64 -17.63 -1.73 2.97
CA LEU A 64 -18.20 -0.44 2.59
C LEU A 64 -19.45 -0.63 1.73
N ASN A 65 -20.46 0.20 1.95
CA ASN A 65 -21.64 0.27 1.09
C ASN A 65 -21.38 1.22 -0.07
N ASN A 66 -20.43 0.83 -0.93
CA ASN A 66 -19.97 1.62 -2.07
C ASN A 66 -20.32 0.92 -3.39
N GLU A 67 -21.09 1.58 -4.25
CA GLU A 67 -21.52 0.99 -5.53
C GLU A 67 -20.34 0.69 -6.48
N ALA A 68 -19.25 1.47 -6.46
CA ALA A 68 -18.08 1.16 -7.30
C ALA A 68 -17.38 -0.14 -6.86
N LEU A 69 -17.33 -0.42 -5.56
CA LEU A 69 -16.83 -1.71 -5.05
C LEU A 69 -17.75 -2.85 -5.43
N LYS A 70 -19.07 -2.65 -5.32
CA LYS A 70 -20.09 -3.63 -5.72
C LYS A 70 -19.99 -3.99 -7.21
N ASP A 71 -19.86 -2.98 -8.06
CA ASP A 71 -19.75 -3.12 -9.51
C ASP A 71 -18.41 -3.73 -9.94
N SER A 72 -17.37 -3.60 -9.12
CA SER A 72 -16.05 -4.18 -9.37
C SER A 72 -15.94 -5.67 -9.01
N ALA A 73 -16.97 -6.28 -8.41
CA ALA A 73 -16.95 -7.68 -8.03
C ALA A 73 -16.62 -8.60 -9.24
N PRO A 74 -15.75 -9.61 -9.08
CA PRO A 74 -15.20 -10.15 -7.83
C PRO A 74 -13.84 -9.55 -7.40
N LEU A 75 -13.46 -8.37 -7.90
CA LEU A 75 -12.16 -7.77 -7.55
C LEU A 75 -12.17 -7.23 -6.10
N VAL A 76 -11.04 -7.42 -5.41
CA VAL A 76 -10.76 -6.86 -4.08
C VAL A 76 -9.59 -5.91 -4.22
N PHE A 77 -9.78 -4.65 -3.81
CA PHE A 77 -8.72 -3.67 -3.78
C PHE A 77 -7.99 -3.75 -2.44
N VAL A 78 -6.66 -3.73 -2.49
CA VAL A 78 -5.83 -3.81 -1.29
C VAL A 78 -4.95 -2.57 -1.23
N ASP A 79 -5.11 -1.78 -0.18
CA ASP A 79 -4.12 -0.76 0.17
C ASP A 79 -2.99 -1.44 0.95
N MET A 80 -1.81 -1.43 0.37
CA MET A 80 -0.65 -2.13 0.90
C MET A 80 0.37 -1.15 1.48
N PRO A 81 1.06 -1.53 2.57
CA PRO A 81 2.23 -0.80 3.00
C PRO A 81 3.28 -0.67 1.89
N GLY A 82 3.89 0.51 1.75
CA GLY A 82 4.84 0.79 0.67
C GLY A 82 6.14 -0.03 0.75
N PHE A 83 6.70 -0.37 -0.42
CA PHE A 83 7.92 -1.20 -0.58
C PHE A 83 9.20 -0.66 0.10
N CYS A 84 9.24 0.64 0.44
CA CYS A 84 10.44 1.32 0.93
C CYS A 84 10.56 1.38 2.46
N SER A 85 9.58 0.86 3.20
CA SER A 85 9.61 0.89 4.67
C SER A 85 10.61 -0.13 5.24
N LEU A 86 11.31 0.26 6.30
CA LEU A 86 12.45 -0.47 6.88
C LEU A 86 12.05 -1.52 7.93
N THR A 87 10.75 -1.75 8.16
CA THR A 87 10.29 -2.64 9.23
C THR A 87 9.89 -4.01 8.69
N SER A 88 10.07 -5.04 9.53
CA SER A 88 9.77 -6.45 9.21
C SER A 88 8.30 -6.70 8.91
N SER A 89 7.38 -5.96 9.53
CA SER A 89 5.93 -6.09 9.33
C SER A 89 5.51 -5.79 7.88
N HIS A 90 6.15 -4.81 7.23
CA HIS A 90 5.85 -4.47 5.84
C HIS A 90 6.32 -5.52 4.85
N THR A 91 7.48 -6.14 5.11
CA THR A 91 8.00 -7.22 4.24
C THR A 91 7.07 -8.43 4.30
N HIS A 92 6.49 -8.72 5.46
CA HIS A 92 5.53 -9.81 5.63
C HIS A 92 4.24 -9.55 4.83
N ALA A 93 3.65 -8.36 4.95
CA ALA A 93 2.46 -7.99 4.18
C ALA A 93 2.71 -8.05 2.66
N ILE A 94 3.89 -7.61 2.19
CA ILE A 94 4.26 -7.72 0.78
C ILE A 94 4.32 -9.18 0.32
N LEU A 95 4.95 -10.07 1.09
CA LEU A 95 5.07 -11.50 0.75
C LEU A 95 3.73 -12.22 0.75
N GLU A 96 2.86 -11.94 1.73
CA GLU A 96 1.54 -12.55 1.82
C GLU A 96 0.67 -12.19 0.60
N TYR A 97 0.63 -10.90 0.25
CA TYR A 97 -0.15 -10.44 -0.89
C TYR A 97 0.53 -10.68 -2.24
N LEU A 98 1.85 -10.90 -2.29
CA LEU A 98 2.54 -11.41 -3.48
C LEU A 98 1.94 -12.74 -3.94
N GLU A 99 1.65 -13.65 -3.01
CA GLU A 99 1.04 -14.93 -3.33
C GLU A 99 -0.44 -14.76 -3.73
N ARG A 100 -1.20 -14.00 -2.93
CA ARG A 100 -2.68 -13.88 -3.04
C ARG A 100 -3.15 -12.99 -4.19
N SER A 101 -2.37 -11.98 -4.59
CA SER A 101 -2.80 -10.98 -5.57
C SER A 101 -2.63 -11.47 -7.01
N VAL A 102 -3.50 -11.00 -7.91
CA VAL A 102 -3.41 -11.29 -9.35
C VAL A 102 -2.77 -10.14 -10.15
N HIS A 103 -2.85 -8.92 -9.62
CA HIS A 103 -2.37 -7.71 -10.29
C HIS A 103 -1.92 -6.67 -9.27
N PHE A 104 -0.84 -5.96 -9.58
CA PHE A 104 -0.32 -4.87 -8.76
C PHE A 104 -0.40 -3.54 -9.49
N VAL A 105 -0.88 -2.52 -8.77
CA VAL A 105 -0.92 -1.14 -9.25
C VAL A 105 0.10 -0.34 -8.45
N ILE A 106 1.15 0.12 -9.11
CA ILE A 106 2.24 0.86 -8.48
C ILE A 106 2.03 2.34 -8.71
N LEU A 107 1.82 3.06 -7.62
CA LEU A 107 1.72 4.50 -7.62
C LEU A 107 3.12 5.11 -7.49
N ILE A 108 3.53 5.91 -8.47
CA ILE A 108 4.80 6.65 -8.45
C ILE A 108 4.46 8.12 -8.66
N SER A 109 4.96 9.05 -7.84
CA SER A 109 4.77 10.48 -8.10
C SER A 109 5.66 10.99 -9.23
N VAL A 110 5.30 12.10 -9.88
CA VAL A 110 6.15 12.75 -10.90
C VAL A 110 7.56 13.04 -10.40
N GLU A 111 7.70 13.48 -9.15
CA GLU A 111 9.00 13.76 -8.54
C GLU A 111 9.84 12.48 -8.38
N GLU A 112 9.25 11.41 -7.85
CA GLU A 112 9.92 10.11 -7.73
C GLU A 112 10.26 9.50 -9.08
N TYR A 113 9.40 9.68 -10.09
CA TYR A 113 9.67 9.23 -11.45
C TYR A 113 10.87 9.96 -12.05
N ASN A 114 10.92 11.29 -11.93
CA ASN A 114 12.07 12.07 -12.42
C ASN A 114 13.37 11.61 -11.74
N HIS A 115 13.31 11.37 -10.43
CA HIS A 115 14.43 10.80 -9.69
C HIS A 115 14.79 9.40 -10.21
N PHE A 116 13.82 8.52 -10.44
CA PHE A 116 14.02 7.18 -11.01
C PHE A 116 14.66 7.20 -12.41
N VAL A 117 14.25 8.13 -13.28
CA VAL A 117 14.82 8.31 -14.62
C VAL A 117 16.28 8.78 -14.55
N ILE A 118 16.59 9.72 -13.65
CA ILE A 118 17.96 10.21 -13.43
C ILE A 118 18.89 9.06 -12.95
N LEU A 119 18.38 8.19 -12.08
CA LEU A 119 19.15 7.07 -11.52
C LEU A 119 19.38 5.92 -12.51
N THR A 120 18.44 5.69 -13.44
CA THR A 120 18.58 4.66 -14.48
C THR A 120 19.42 5.10 -15.68
N THR A 121 19.68 6.42 -15.82
CA THR A 121 20.49 7.01 -16.90
C THR A 121 21.94 7.31 -16.51
N GLY A 122 22.36 6.98 -15.28
CA GLY A 122 23.78 6.80 -14.96
C GLY A 122 24.42 7.80 -14.00
N VAL A 123 23.66 8.44 -13.11
CA VAL A 123 24.26 9.28 -12.04
C VAL A 123 23.83 8.80 -10.65
N GLU A 124 24.75 8.04 -10.05
CA GLU A 124 24.87 7.64 -8.63
C GLU A 124 23.81 6.73 -7.97
N GLU A 125 24.30 5.84 -7.11
CA GLU A 125 23.56 4.80 -6.45
C GLU A 125 22.67 5.33 -5.31
N TYR A 126 21.40 5.63 -5.59
CA TYR A 126 20.41 5.78 -4.54
C TYR A 126 19.82 4.41 -4.15
N ASN A 127 19.84 4.09 -2.85
CA ASN A 127 19.38 2.82 -2.29
C ASN A 127 17.88 2.53 -2.52
N LEU A 128 17.07 3.56 -2.74
CA LEU A 128 15.62 3.44 -2.93
C LEU A 128 15.27 2.69 -4.24
N THR A 129 16.07 2.87 -5.29
CA THR A 129 15.81 2.32 -6.63
C THR A 129 16.16 0.84 -6.74
N LYS A 130 17.25 0.38 -6.10
CA LYS A 130 17.68 -1.03 -6.17
C LYS A 130 16.68 -1.98 -5.51
N ARG A 131 16.12 -1.60 -4.35
CA ARG A 131 15.13 -2.41 -3.63
C ARG A 131 13.81 -2.47 -4.39
N MET A 132 13.28 -1.32 -4.82
CA MET A 132 12.05 -1.29 -5.63
C MET A 132 12.21 -2.13 -6.91
N VAL A 133 13.30 -1.94 -7.68
CA VAL A 133 13.58 -2.76 -8.87
C VAL A 133 13.64 -4.25 -8.54
N ARG A 134 14.23 -4.66 -7.41
CA ARG A 134 14.25 -6.06 -6.99
C ARG A 134 12.86 -6.60 -6.69
N GLU A 135 12.04 -5.86 -5.93
CA GLU A 135 10.67 -6.31 -5.62
C GLU A 135 9.79 -6.35 -6.89
N LEU A 136 9.98 -5.41 -7.82
CA LEU A 136 9.34 -5.45 -9.14
C LEU A 136 9.76 -6.66 -9.97
N LYS A 137 11.04 -7.07 -9.90
CA LYS A 137 11.50 -8.30 -10.55
C LYS A 137 10.86 -9.53 -9.92
N ASN A 138 10.80 -9.60 -8.59
CA ASN A 138 10.11 -10.68 -7.88
C ASN A 138 8.65 -10.79 -8.37
N LEU A 139 7.93 -9.66 -8.44
CA LEU A 139 6.55 -9.62 -8.94
C LEU A 139 6.39 -10.21 -10.35
N LEU A 140 7.31 -9.86 -11.26
CA LEU A 140 7.30 -10.38 -12.63
C LEU A 140 7.65 -11.88 -12.70
N GLU A 141 8.52 -12.37 -11.79
CA GLU A 141 8.85 -13.80 -11.69
C GLU A 141 7.64 -14.65 -11.24
N PHE A 142 6.70 -14.08 -10.49
CA PHE A 142 5.48 -14.74 -10.04
C PHE A 142 4.29 -14.63 -11.03
N ASP A 143 4.55 -14.26 -12.29
CA ASP A 143 3.54 -14.10 -13.35
C ASP A 143 2.37 -13.17 -12.94
N LYS A 144 2.68 -12.12 -12.17
CA LYS A 144 1.70 -11.13 -11.71
C LYS A 144 1.55 -10.01 -12.73
N GLY A 145 0.31 -9.58 -12.96
CA GLY A 145 0.06 -8.39 -13.77
C GLY A 145 0.56 -7.13 -13.07
N LEU A 146 1.08 -6.17 -13.84
CA LEU A 146 1.68 -4.95 -13.30
C LEU A 146 1.22 -3.72 -14.09
N SER A 147 0.74 -2.70 -13.37
CA SER A 147 0.44 -1.38 -13.94
C SER A 147 1.13 -0.29 -13.13
N PHE A 148 1.61 0.75 -13.81
CA PHE A 148 2.16 1.94 -13.16
C PHE A 148 1.20 3.11 -13.33
N ILE A 149 0.96 3.84 -12.25
CA ILE A 149 0.20 5.08 -12.26
C ILE A 149 1.13 6.21 -11.84
N LEU A 150 1.31 7.18 -12.73
CA LEU A 150 2.01 8.42 -12.43
C LEU A 150 1.05 9.37 -11.71
N SER A 151 1.34 9.66 -10.45
CA SER A 151 0.53 10.50 -9.57
C SER A 151 1.15 11.90 -9.40
N LYS A 152 0.35 12.82 -8.85
CA LYS A 152 0.76 14.21 -8.61
C LYS A 152 1.23 14.93 -9.88
N THR A 153 0.59 14.64 -11.01
CA THR A 153 0.96 15.22 -12.31
C THR A 153 0.65 16.71 -12.41
N ASP A 154 -0.26 17.20 -11.57
CA ASP A 154 -0.55 18.61 -11.35
C ASP A 154 0.64 19.40 -10.77
N LEU A 155 1.59 18.72 -10.11
CA LEU A 155 2.83 19.33 -9.60
C LEU A 155 3.92 19.42 -10.68
N GLY A 156 3.73 18.79 -11.83
CA GLY A 156 4.61 18.93 -12.98
C GLY A 156 4.53 20.36 -13.52
N THR A 157 5.68 20.96 -13.86
CA THR A 157 5.68 22.26 -14.54
C THR A 157 4.86 22.18 -15.83
N PRO A 158 3.93 23.12 -16.07
CA PRO A 158 3.16 23.13 -17.31
C PRO A 158 4.09 23.24 -18.52
N SER A 159 3.76 22.50 -19.58
CA SER A 159 4.47 22.44 -20.85
C SER A 159 4.30 23.72 -21.68
#